data_AF-A0A2W1JJ57-F1
#
_entry.id   AF-A0A2W1JJ57-F1
#
_cell.length_a   1.000
_cell.length_b   1.000
_cell.length_c   1.000
_cell.angle_alpha   90.00
_cell.angle_beta   90.00
_cell.angle_gamma   90.00
#
_symmetry.space_group_name_H-M   'P 1'
#
loop_
_entity.id
_entity.type
_entity.pdbx_description
1 polymer ?
#
loop_
_entity_poly.entity_id
_entity_poly.type
_entity_poly.pdbx_seq_one_letter_code
_entity_poly.pdbx_strand_id
1 'polypeptide(L)'
;MPNMKATIAQQCAPVFEGFAIETSTSSKPQDVQQLIYKHFKIEFTVQAYGHQSTNFDLIAEEFNPTVREAWEMAYDMDELSEIACVEPLFAAVVEGRPDWIEDIELPNEEDSEDFTREYRSVLGTGSDEHLPESQDLEWALKEMRVFQAWERFFPGHIQKPPGQKIIIGHPDTGYRQHPEIKDNLLIEQGYDFIDGETHSDPLDELEEPFGVIIPNPGHGTSAASVIVSPRGGADCLFVTGVAPGAALIPYRTTYSVVLWPQSVLNLARSIERAVKDQADVISVSMGAVQSSGRLRQAVREAQSQGVIVLGAAGNYIPWVAPPASIDEVISVAASNAKQEIWQGSISRIGEVDVSAPGESVWRARAIKNDQGQVKFPVERGSGTTFSVALTAGVAALWLDYHGGRQALAQRLGGSDNLAKIPTLFKKILKANCRKIDNWDTRRGGVGIVNAEDTLSARLEEYIDDVAMPDTSMQEVGFRNSEALRELRELFGQSPSFTDESKPKTLSDTLDSQLSELLNVSPEELPNTLSKFGQELAFRFSTNPDSYKAFAKTLTSNGEVILNSETSMTNLDGIKECRSSLLSKDMSRQLTKQMSKQVF
;
A
#
# COMPACT_ATOMS: atom_id res chain seq x y z
N MET A 1 40.51 10.90 13.29
CA MET A 1 39.52 10.56 12.26
C MET A 1 38.28 11.39 12.54
N PRO A 2 37.97 12.42 11.75
CA PRO A 2 36.75 13.21 11.96
C PRO A 2 35.53 12.34 11.64
N ASN A 3 34.65 12.20 12.63
CA ASN A 3 33.23 11.86 12.60
C ASN A 3 32.68 10.96 11.46
N MET A 4 32.86 9.65 11.61
CA MET A 4 32.00 8.66 10.95
C MET A 4 30.51 8.86 11.32
N LYS A 5 30.21 9.34 12.54
CA LYS A 5 28.84 9.70 12.97
C LYS A 5 28.22 10.90 12.25
N ALA A 6 29.02 11.87 11.78
CA ALA A 6 28.48 13.03 11.05
C ALA A 6 28.22 12.70 9.58
N THR A 7 29.05 11.84 8.98
CA THR A 7 28.84 11.33 7.63
C THR A 7 27.64 10.36 7.55
N ILE A 8 27.39 9.60 8.62
CA ILE A 8 26.22 8.71 8.74
C ILE A 8 24.92 9.49 9.03
N ALA A 9 24.96 10.51 9.90
CA ALA A 9 23.78 11.35 10.16
C ALA A 9 23.30 12.14 8.92
N GLN A 10 24.19 12.42 7.97
CA GLN A 10 23.87 13.02 6.67
C GLN A 10 23.17 12.05 5.71
N GLN A 11 23.19 10.74 5.97
CA GLN A 11 22.58 9.70 5.13
C GLN A 11 21.18 9.24 5.61
N CYS A 12 20.70 9.72 6.77
CA CYS A 12 19.44 9.29 7.39
C CYS A 12 18.36 10.41 7.50
N ALA A 13 18.58 11.57 6.87
CA ALA A 13 17.58 12.63 6.84
C ALA A 13 16.59 12.40 5.69
N PRO A 14 15.30 12.79 5.83
CA PRO A 14 14.38 12.79 4.70
C PRO A 14 14.95 13.60 3.54
N VAL A 15 15.04 12.94 2.38
CA VAL A 15 15.48 13.51 1.12
C VAL A 15 14.25 14.11 0.44
N PHE A 16 14.35 15.35 0.00
CA PHE A 16 13.27 16.00 -0.73
C PHE A 16 13.24 15.49 -2.18
N GLU A 17 12.07 15.05 -2.67
CA GLU A 17 11.89 14.54 -4.03
C GLU A 17 11.18 15.53 -4.95
N GLY A 18 10.42 16.47 -4.38
CA GLY A 18 9.62 17.42 -5.15
C GLY A 18 8.36 17.86 -4.41
N PHE A 19 7.42 18.42 -5.16
CA PHE A 19 6.07 18.69 -4.67
C PHE A 19 5.04 17.99 -5.56
N ALA A 20 3.99 17.45 -4.97
CA ALA A 20 2.75 17.17 -5.68
C ALA A 20 1.85 18.40 -5.53
N ILE A 21 1.37 18.95 -6.64
CA ILE A 21 0.45 20.10 -6.63
C ILE A 21 -0.82 19.81 -7.41
N GLU A 22 -1.88 20.46 -6.97
CA GLU A 22 -3.12 20.62 -7.71
C GLU A 22 -3.35 22.10 -7.97
N THR A 23 -3.70 22.44 -9.20
CA THR A 23 -4.04 23.80 -9.62
C THR A 23 -5.55 24.01 -9.52
N SER A 24 -5.96 25.23 -9.17
CA SER A 24 -7.38 25.62 -9.03
C SER A 24 -8.15 25.56 -10.35
N THR A 25 -7.45 25.51 -11.48
CA THR A 25 -8.04 25.38 -12.81
C THR A 25 -7.13 24.58 -13.71
N SER A 26 -7.73 23.89 -14.69
CA SER A 26 -7.01 23.24 -15.79
C SER A 26 -5.85 24.09 -16.31
N SER A 27 -4.64 23.55 -16.26
CA SER A 27 -3.41 24.24 -16.58
C SER A 27 -2.52 23.38 -17.49
N LYS A 28 -1.58 24.00 -18.21
CA LYS A 28 -0.52 23.26 -18.90
C LYS A 28 0.74 23.21 -18.03
N PRO A 29 1.57 22.17 -18.14
CA PRO A 29 2.83 22.09 -17.40
C PRO A 29 3.69 23.35 -17.53
N GLN A 30 3.73 23.97 -18.72
CA GLN A 30 4.53 25.17 -18.97
C GLN A 30 3.99 26.40 -18.20
N ASP A 31 2.68 26.51 -18.04
CA ASP A 31 2.04 27.63 -17.34
C ASP A 31 2.33 27.53 -15.83
N VAL A 32 2.23 26.31 -15.30
CA VAL A 32 2.61 25.98 -13.92
C VAL A 32 4.10 26.23 -13.69
N GLN A 33 4.96 25.78 -14.59
CA GLN A 33 6.41 26.02 -14.50
C GLN A 33 6.72 27.53 -14.43
N GLN A 34 6.06 28.33 -15.27
CA GLN A 34 6.20 29.80 -15.25
C GLN A 34 5.67 30.42 -13.96
N LEU A 35 4.53 29.95 -13.45
CA LEU A 35 3.95 30.42 -12.19
C LEU A 35 4.91 30.21 -11.02
N ILE A 36 5.45 29.00 -10.88
CA ILE A 36 6.37 28.63 -9.80
C ILE A 36 7.69 29.40 -9.94
N TYR A 37 8.29 29.43 -11.13
CA TYR A 37 9.53 30.18 -11.36
C TYR A 37 9.36 31.70 -11.11
N LYS A 38 8.20 32.27 -11.44
CA LYS A 38 7.90 33.68 -11.21
C LYS A 38 7.97 34.04 -9.72
N HIS A 39 7.43 33.20 -8.84
CA HIS A 39 7.35 33.45 -7.40
C HIS A 39 8.62 33.03 -6.66
N PHE A 40 9.14 31.84 -6.95
CA PHE A 40 10.19 31.21 -6.14
C PHE A 40 11.59 31.31 -6.75
N LYS A 41 11.71 31.65 -8.04
CA LYS A 41 12.99 31.70 -8.77
C LYS A 41 13.76 30.38 -8.76
N ILE A 42 13.04 29.27 -8.58
CA ILE A 42 13.56 27.91 -8.66
C ILE A 42 12.98 27.27 -9.91
N GLU A 43 13.83 26.56 -10.64
CA GLU A 43 13.44 25.84 -11.84
C GLU A 43 13.02 24.42 -11.46
N PHE A 44 11.74 24.11 -11.68
CA PHE A 44 11.20 22.77 -11.54
C PHE A 44 10.86 22.20 -12.91
N THR A 45 11.16 20.92 -13.10
CA THR A 45 10.51 20.08 -14.10
C THR A 45 9.08 19.83 -13.65
N VAL A 46 8.12 20.20 -14.48
CA VAL A 46 6.69 20.03 -14.18
C VAL A 46 6.14 18.90 -15.01
N GLN A 47 5.67 17.85 -14.34
CA GLN A 47 5.10 16.67 -14.97
C GLN A 47 3.63 16.56 -14.61
N ALA A 48 2.73 16.65 -15.60
CA ALA A 48 1.32 16.39 -15.37
C ALA A 48 1.09 14.90 -15.09
N TYR A 49 0.18 14.61 -14.16
CA TYR A 49 -0.24 13.24 -13.86
C TYR A 49 -1.76 13.13 -13.74
N GLY A 50 -2.26 11.89 -13.77
CA GLY A 50 -3.68 11.59 -13.85
C GLY A 50 -4.33 12.01 -15.18
N HIS A 51 -5.65 11.86 -15.27
CA HIS A 51 -6.42 12.29 -16.44
C HIS A 51 -6.91 13.74 -16.34
N GLN A 52 -6.81 14.33 -15.14
CA GLN A 52 -7.15 15.71 -14.88
C GLN A 52 -5.98 16.63 -15.22
N SER A 53 -6.25 17.70 -15.96
CA SER A 53 -5.28 18.75 -16.31
C SER A 53 -4.93 19.69 -15.15
N THR A 54 -5.19 19.30 -13.91
CA THR A 54 -4.98 20.12 -12.71
C THR A 54 -3.81 19.65 -11.86
N ASN A 55 -3.32 18.42 -12.05
CA ASN A 55 -2.37 17.77 -11.13
C ASN A 55 -0.97 17.66 -11.73
N PHE A 56 0.04 18.03 -10.94
CA PHE A 56 1.43 18.10 -11.40
C PHE A 56 2.44 17.70 -10.32
N ASP A 57 3.44 16.92 -10.69
CA ASP A 57 4.66 16.73 -9.89
C ASP A 57 5.64 17.85 -10.27
N LEU A 58 6.18 18.54 -9.28
CA LEU A 58 7.26 19.52 -9.39
C LEU A 58 8.56 18.87 -8.91
N ILE A 59 9.44 18.51 -9.83
CA ILE A 59 10.71 17.85 -9.53
C ILE A 59 11.84 18.84 -9.80
N ALA A 60 12.78 19.00 -8.87
CA ALA A 60 13.94 19.87 -9.08
C ALA A 60 15.23 19.10 -8.80
N GLU A 61 16.06 18.96 -9.84
CA GLU A 61 17.31 18.18 -9.77
C GLU A 61 18.38 18.85 -8.89
N GLU A 62 18.43 20.19 -8.88
CA GLU A 62 19.46 20.95 -8.15
C GLU A 62 18.96 21.57 -6.84
N PHE A 63 17.66 21.43 -6.53
CA PHE A 63 17.05 22.01 -5.33
C PHE A 63 16.91 20.96 -4.23
N ASN A 64 17.72 21.09 -3.18
CA ASN A 64 17.72 20.17 -2.04
C ASN A 64 17.46 20.94 -0.72
N PRO A 65 16.21 21.37 -0.47
CA PRO A 65 15.86 22.10 0.75
C PRO A 65 15.94 21.20 1.98
N THR A 66 16.11 21.80 3.16
CA THR A 66 15.80 21.11 4.40
C THR A 66 14.30 20.78 4.47
N VAL A 67 13.91 19.78 5.28
CA VAL A 67 12.49 19.45 5.52
C VAL A 67 11.68 20.68 5.93
N ARG A 68 12.27 21.54 6.77
CA ARG A 68 11.65 22.81 7.17
C ARG A 68 11.40 23.70 5.97
N GLU A 69 12.42 23.96 5.16
CA GLU A 69 12.33 24.85 3.99
C GLU A 69 11.31 24.34 2.95
N ALA A 70 11.24 23.03 2.74
CA ALA A 70 10.24 22.42 1.87
C ALA A 70 8.81 22.64 2.38
N TRP A 71 8.54 22.45 3.68
CA TRP A 71 7.21 22.74 4.25
C TRP A 71 6.87 24.24 4.21
N GLU A 72 7.83 25.14 4.47
CA GLU A 72 7.61 26.58 4.34
C GLU A 72 7.25 26.96 2.90
N MET A 73 7.97 26.40 1.93
CA MET A 73 7.69 26.62 0.52
C MET A 73 6.32 26.05 0.11
N ALA A 74 5.93 24.89 0.65
CA ALA A 74 4.58 24.36 0.46
C ALA A 74 3.52 25.35 0.97
N TYR A 75 3.68 25.89 2.19
CA TYR A 75 2.75 26.91 2.67
C TYR A 75 2.75 28.20 1.85
N ASP A 76 3.90 28.64 1.34
CA ASP A 76 3.98 29.82 0.48
C ASP A 76 3.32 29.56 -0.90
N MET A 77 3.45 28.35 -1.45
CA MET A 77 2.74 27.93 -2.66
C MET A 77 1.23 27.87 -2.44
N ASP A 78 0.82 27.45 -1.25
CA ASP A 78 -0.57 27.34 -0.83
C ASP A 78 -1.31 28.68 -0.76
N GLU A 79 -0.58 29.79 -0.62
CA GLU A 79 -1.14 31.14 -0.64
C GLU A 79 -1.41 31.66 -2.06
N LEU A 80 -0.94 30.96 -3.10
CA LEU A 80 -1.19 31.30 -4.49
C LEU A 80 -2.61 30.89 -4.88
N SER A 81 -3.42 31.85 -5.35
CA SER A 81 -4.81 31.61 -5.77
C SER A 81 -4.96 30.60 -6.90
N GLU A 82 -3.90 30.35 -7.66
CA GLU A 82 -3.83 29.40 -8.76
C GLU A 82 -3.54 27.97 -8.29
N ILE A 83 -3.08 27.78 -7.05
CA ILE A 83 -2.76 26.48 -6.44
C ILE A 83 -3.89 26.10 -5.49
N ALA A 84 -4.54 24.98 -5.79
CA ALA A 84 -5.62 24.42 -4.95
C ALA A 84 -5.09 23.51 -3.84
N CYS A 85 -3.92 22.88 -4.04
CA CYS A 85 -3.27 22.03 -3.03
C CYS A 85 -1.78 21.87 -3.35
N VAL A 86 -0.97 21.66 -2.32
CA VAL A 86 0.46 21.35 -2.44
C VAL A 86 0.90 20.45 -1.29
N GLU A 87 1.61 19.38 -1.63
CA GLU A 87 2.21 18.43 -0.69
C GLU A 87 3.70 18.29 -1.03
N PRO A 88 4.63 18.52 -0.09
CA PRO A 88 6.03 18.19 -0.30
C PRO A 88 6.21 16.67 -0.28
N LEU A 89 6.92 16.16 -1.29
CA LEU A 89 7.26 14.76 -1.44
C LEU A 89 8.62 14.53 -0.81
N PHE A 90 8.66 13.61 0.15
CA PHE A 90 9.89 13.21 0.81
C PHE A 90 10.11 11.72 0.67
N ALA A 91 11.38 11.42 0.48
CA ALA A 91 12.02 10.16 0.65
C ALA A 91 12.58 10.08 2.08
N ALA A 92 11.89 9.47 3.05
CA ALA A 92 12.41 9.31 4.41
C ALA A 92 13.17 7.97 4.58
N VAL A 93 14.48 8.03 4.79
CA VAL A 93 15.26 6.87 5.25
C VAL A 93 15.09 6.78 6.77
N VAL A 94 14.37 5.77 7.28
CA VAL A 94 14.33 5.53 8.72
C VAL A 94 15.60 4.82 9.16
N GLU A 95 16.24 5.33 10.22
CA GLU A 95 17.41 4.69 10.84
C GLU A 95 16.99 3.37 11.50
N GLY A 96 17.64 2.26 11.12
CA GLY A 96 17.52 0.99 11.85
C GLY A 96 16.15 0.30 11.76
N ARG A 97 15.98 -0.75 12.57
CA ARG A 97 14.66 -1.39 12.76
C ARG A 97 13.76 -0.37 13.46
N PRO A 98 12.57 -0.03 12.95
CA PRO A 98 11.65 0.80 13.71
C PRO A 98 11.33 0.15 15.06
N ASP A 99 11.28 0.92 16.14
CA ASP A 99 11.18 0.42 17.53
C ASP A 99 9.94 -0.48 17.80
N TRP A 100 8.89 -0.45 16.98
CA TRP A 100 7.78 -1.41 17.07
C TRP A 100 8.15 -2.83 16.60
N ILE A 101 9.32 -2.99 15.98
CA ILE A 101 10.00 -4.27 15.70
C ILE A 101 10.94 -4.65 16.86
N GLU A 102 11.39 -3.71 17.70
CA GLU A 102 12.20 -4.02 18.90
C GLU A 102 11.37 -4.67 20.03
N ASP A 103 10.08 -4.35 20.12
CA ASP A 103 9.14 -4.95 21.10
C ASP A 103 8.69 -6.39 20.75
N ILE A 104 9.15 -6.93 19.61
CA ILE A 104 9.10 -8.36 19.36
C ILE A 104 10.26 -8.96 20.17
N GLU A 105 9.98 -9.79 21.18
CA GLU A 105 11.03 -10.52 21.92
C GLU A 105 11.83 -11.40 20.95
N LEU A 106 12.90 -10.85 20.38
CA LEU A 106 13.78 -11.54 19.47
C LEU A 106 14.72 -12.45 20.27
N PRO A 107 14.93 -13.71 19.86
CA PRO A 107 15.92 -14.58 20.47
C PRO A 107 17.33 -13.96 20.39
N ASN A 108 18.13 -14.15 21.44
CA ASN A 108 19.50 -13.63 21.53
C ASN A 108 20.36 -13.99 20.30
N GLU A 109 21.33 -13.12 19.98
CA GLU A 109 22.25 -13.22 18.81
C GLU A 109 23.02 -14.54 18.65
N GLU A 110 22.96 -15.47 19.62
CA GLU A 110 23.58 -16.79 19.52
C GLU A 110 22.76 -17.80 18.68
N ASP A 111 21.47 -17.55 18.40
CA ASP A 111 20.61 -18.43 17.60
C ASP A 111 20.31 -17.85 16.19
N SER A 112 21.36 -17.74 15.36
CA SER A 112 21.31 -17.17 14.00
C SER A 112 20.27 -17.81 13.04
N GLU A 113 19.81 -19.04 13.32
CA GLU A 113 18.79 -19.74 12.52
C GLU A 113 17.36 -19.32 12.87
N ASP A 114 17.07 -18.91 14.11
CA ASP A 114 15.75 -18.39 14.52
C ASP A 114 15.54 -16.96 14.03
N PHE A 115 16.58 -16.12 14.13
CA PHE A 115 16.58 -14.73 13.65
C PHE A 115 16.26 -14.62 12.15
N THR A 116 16.82 -15.51 11.33
CA THR A 116 16.58 -15.52 9.89
C THR A 116 15.18 -16.04 9.54
N ARG A 117 14.60 -16.89 10.38
CA ARG A 117 13.28 -17.52 10.18
C ARG A 117 12.13 -16.55 10.40
N GLU A 118 12.19 -15.79 11.48
CA GLU A 118 11.16 -14.78 11.82
C GLU A 118 11.19 -13.62 10.82
N TYR A 119 12.39 -13.19 10.43
CA TYR A 119 12.62 -12.16 9.41
C TYR A 119 12.13 -12.58 8.01
N ARG A 120 12.38 -13.82 7.57
CA ARG A 120 11.82 -14.36 6.32
C ARG A 120 10.29 -14.44 6.33
N SER A 121 9.69 -14.64 7.51
CA SER A 121 8.23 -14.71 7.68
C SER A 121 7.56 -13.35 7.47
N VAL A 122 8.12 -12.26 8.02
CA VAL A 122 7.67 -10.87 7.79
C VAL A 122 7.69 -10.54 6.28
N LEU A 123 8.66 -11.08 5.57
CA LEU A 123 8.93 -10.77 4.17
C LEU A 123 8.14 -11.54 3.12
N GLY A 124 7.18 -12.37 3.51
CA GLY A 124 6.49 -13.20 2.53
C GLY A 124 7.38 -14.32 1.96
N THR A 125 8.58 -14.52 2.53
CA THR A 125 9.59 -15.47 2.02
C THR A 125 9.61 -16.82 2.75
N GLY A 126 8.76 -16.98 3.78
CA GLY A 126 8.38 -18.26 4.37
C GLY A 126 9.11 -18.60 5.68
N SER A 127 8.34 -19.10 6.63
CA SER A 127 8.80 -20.02 7.68
C SER A 127 9.13 -21.37 7.04
N ASP A 128 10.21 -22.03 7.48
CA ASP A 128 10.59 -23.37 6.98
C ASP A 128 9.56 -24.47 7.36
N GLU A 129 8.66 -24.18 8.31
CA GLU A 129 7.54 -25.05 8.67
C GLU A 129 6.31 -24.72 7.83
N HIS A 130 5.87 -25.70 7.04
CA HIS A 130 4.66 -25.66 6.24
C HIS A 130 3.60 -26.60 6.78
N LEU A 131 2.33 -26.22 6.63
CA LEU A 131 1.21 -27.05 7.03
C LEU A 131 1.20 -28.39 6.26
N PRO A 132 1.08 -29.56 6.92
CA PRO A 132 0.95 -30.85 6.23
C PRO A 132 -0.21 -30.90 5.22
N GLU A 133 -1.28 -30.13 5.46
CA GLU A 133 -2.46 -30.02 4.60
C GLU A 133 -2.18 -29.28 3.29
N SER A 134 -1.04 -28.56 3.19
CA SER A 134 -0.65 -27.78 2.00
C SER A 134 0.19 -28.56 0.97
N GLN A 135 0.30 -29.89 1.11
CA GLN A 135 1.14 -30.72 0.22
C GLN A 135 0.61 -30.82 -1.21
N ASP A 136 -0.69 -30.65 -1.40
CA ASP A 136 -1.31 -30.60 -2.72
C ASP A 136 -0.92 -29.30 -3.43
N LEU A 137 -0.22 -29.39 -4.57
CA LEU A 137 0.28 -28.24 -5.35
C LEU A 137 -0.83 -27.24 -5.71
N GLU A 138 -2.06 -27.72 -5.86
CA GLU A 138 -3.22 -26.92 -6.28
C GLU A 138 -4.17 -26.61 -5.10
N TRP A 139 -3.77 -26.84 -3.85
CA TRP A 139 -4.67 -26.68 -2.67
C TRP A 139 -5.31 -25.29 -2.61
N ALA A 140 -4.54 -24.24 -2.86
CA ALA A 140 -5.01 -22.86 -2.81
C ALA A 140 -6.12 -22.60 -3.86
N LEU A 141 -5.92 -23.13 -5.07
CA LEU A 141 -6.90 -23.02 -6.16
C LEU A 141 -8.17 -23.84 -5.85
N LYS A 142 -8.03 -25.01 -5.22
CA LYS A 142 -9.17 -25.83 -4.78
C LYS A 142 -9.98 -25.13 -3.69
N GLU A 143 -9.30 -24.55 -2.70
CA GLU A 143 -9.92 -23.83 -1.59
C GLU A 143 -10.76 -22.63 -2.10
N MET A 144 -10.23 -21.91 -3.09
CA MET A 144 -10.90 -20.79 -3.75
C MET A 144 -11.89 -21.20 -4.86
N ARG A 145 -12.11 -22.50 -5.10
CA ARG A 145 -12.99 -23.03 -6.17
C ARG A 145 -12.66 -22.54 -7.58
N VAL A 146 -11.36 -22.36 -7.87
CA VAL A 146 -10.88 -21.84 -9.17
C VAL A 146 -11.18 -22.79 -10.32
N PHE A 147 -11.09 -24.11 -10.09
CA PHE A 147 -11.38 -25.09 -11.15
C PHE A 147 -12.86 -25.10 -11.55
N GLN A 148 -13.77 -24.93 -10.60
CA GLN A 148 -15.20 -24.78 -10.87
C GLN A 148 -15.49 -23.46 -11.61
N ALA A 149 -14.79 -22.38 -11.27
CA ALA A 149 -14.83 -21.14 -12.04
C ALA A 149 -14.38 -21.36 -13.50
N TRP A 150 -13.30 -22.11 -13.72
CA TRP A 150 -12.82 -22.44 -15.07
C TRP A 150 -13.83 -23.24 -15.88
N GLU A 151 -14.53 -24.22 -15.29
CA GLU A 151 -15.57 -25.01 -15.96
C GLU A 151 -16.69 -24.13 -16.56
N ARG A 152 -16.93 -22.94 -16.00
CA ARG A 152 -17.94 -21.99 -16.51
C ARG A 152 -17.57 -21.33 -17.84
N PHE A 153 -16.29 -21.31 -18.21
CA PHE A 153 -15.84 -20.80 -19.51
C PHE A 153 -16.03 -21.80 -20.65
N PHE A 154 -16.33 -23.08 -20.36
CA PHE A 154 -16.24 -24.17 -21.32
C PHE A 154 -17.57 -24.90 -21.60
N PRO A 155 -18.58 -24.26 -22.24
CA PRO A 155 -19.65 -25.03 -22.87
C PRO A 155 -19.14 -25.64 -24.19
N GLY A 156 -18.74 -26.91 -24.16
CA GLY A 156 -18.36 -27.67 -25.38
C GLY A 156 -16.96 -27.36 -25.95
N HIS A 157 -15.92 -27.81 -25.24
CA HIS A 157 -14.53 -27.96 -25.72
C HIS A 157 -13.86 -26.75 -26.41
N ILE A 158 -13.72 -25.61 -25.73
CA ILE A 158 -12.80 -24.54 -26.15
C ILE A 158 -11.40 -24.79 -25.55
N GLN A 159 -10.34 -24.69 -26.37
CA GLN A 159 -8.94 -25.05 -26.04
C GLN A 159 -8.11 -23.94 -25.35
N LYS A 160 -8.74 -22.89 -24.81
CA LYS A 160 -8.03 -21.67 -24.40
C LYS A 160 -8.00 -21.50 -22.87
N PRO A 161 -6.87 -21.08 -22.28
CA PRO A 161 -6.77 -20.87 -20.83
C PRO A 161 -7.65 -19.69 -20.36
N PRO A 162 -8.33 -19.76 -19.19
CA PRO A 162 -9.18 -18.68 -18.67
C PRO A 162 -8.41 -17.41 -18.30
N GLY A 163 -9.07 -16.25 -18.37
CA GLY A 163 -8.49 -14.92 -18.10
C GLY A 163 -8.02 -14.20 -19.36
N GLN A 164 -8.51 -14.59 -20.54
CA GLN A 164 -8.00 -14.09 -21.82
C GLN A 164 -8.24 -12.60 -21.99
N LYS A 165 -7.28 -11.91 -22.63
CA LYS A 165 -7.35 -10.48 -22.97
C LYS A 165 -7.45 -9.53 -21.77
N ILE A 166 -7.27 -10.06 -20.55
CA ILE A 166 -7.16 -9.24 -19.36
C ILE A 166 -5.70 -8.94 -19.12
N ILE A 167 -5.41 -7.66 -18.90
CA ILE A 167 -4.07 -7.17 -18.58
C ILE A 167 -4.00 -6.87 -17.09
N ILE A 168 -3.00 -7.43 -16.42
CA ILE A 168 -2.73 -7.24 -15.00
C ILE A 168 -1.47 -6.39 -14.86
N GLY A 169 -1.60 -5.18 -14.34
CA GLY A 169 -0.46 -4.36 -13.94
C GLY A 169 0.09 -4.85 -12.61
N HIS A 170 1.41 -5.02 -12.51
CA HIS A 170 2.03 -5.61 -11.33
C HIS A 170 3.20 -4.76 -10.80
N PRO A 171 2.90 -3.71 -10.01
CA PRO A 171 3.87 -3.00 -9.18
C PRO A 171 4.48 -3.94 -8.13
N ASP A 172 5.75 -4.28 -8.30
CA ASP A 172 6.51 -5.17 -7.41
C ASP A 172 8.03 -4.88 -7.51
N THR A 173 8.88 -5.83 -7.13
CA THR A 173 10.35 -5.76 -7.29
C THR A 173 10.82 -5.93 -8.73
N GLY A 174 9.90 -6.00 -9.68
CA GLY A 174 10.15 -6.31 -11.08
C GLY A 174 9.87 -7.77 -11.41
N TYR A 175 10.45 -8.26 -12.50
CA TYR A 175 10.32 -9.64 -12.93
C TYR A 175 11.68 -10.30 -13.12
N ARG A 176 11.73 -11.61 -12.97
CA ARG A 176 12.82 -12.43 -13.48
C ARG A 176 12.29 -13.33 -14.58
N GLN A 177 13.08 -13.49 -15.64
CA GLN A 177 12.78 -14.48 -16.66
C GLN A 177 12.76 -15.89 -16.05
N HIS A 178 11.56 -16.42 -15.83
CA HIS A 178 11.31 -17.68 -15.14
C HIS A 178 10.43 -18.59 -16.02
N PRO A 179 10.74 -19.90 -16.18
CA PRO A 179 9.99 -20.81 -17.05
C PRO A 179 8.47 -20.83 -16.80
N GLU A 180 8.07 -20.76 -15.53
CA GLU A 180 6.66 -20.76 -15.11
C GLU A 180 5.84 -19.52 -15.54
N ILE A 181 6.44 -18.35 -15.79
CA ILE A 181 5.65 -17.12 -16.07
C ILE A 181 5.99 -16.43 -17.39
N LYS A 182 7.15 -16.75 -18.00
CA LYS A 182 7.71 -16.01 -19.15
C LYS A 182 6.74 -15.80 -20.32
N ASP A 183 5.84 -16.76 -20.56
CA ASP A 183 4.95 -16.74 -21.74
C ASP A 183 3.75 -15.79 -21.55
N ASN A 184 3.49 -15.36 -20.31
CA ASN A 184 2.39 -14.47 -19.95
C ASN A 184 2.87 -13.08 -19.48
N LEU A 185 4.17 -12.78 -19.60
CA LEU A 185 4.71 -11.45 -19.29
C LEU A 185 4.74 -10.54 -20.53
N LEU A 186 4.23 -9.31 -20.38
CA LEU A 186 4.32 -8.24 -21.37
C LEU A 186 5.52 -7.33 -21.07
N ILE A 187 6.72 -7.89 -21.11
CA ILE A 187 7.97 -7.20 -20.73
C ILE A 187 8.24 -5.92 -21.53
N GLU A 188 7.81 -5.87 -22.80
CA GLU A 188 7.98 -4.70 -23.68
C GLU A 188 7.15 -3.48 -23.21
N GLN A 189 6.13 -3.69 -22.40
CA GLN A 189 5.33 -2.63 -21.76
C GLN A 189 5.79 -2.33 -20.34
N GLY A 190 6.68 -3.16 -19.79
CA GLY A 190 7.20 -3.02 -18.44
C GLY A 190 7.98 -1.71 -18.24
N TYR A 191 8.23 -1.38 -16.98
CA TYR A 191 8.96 -0.16 -16.64
C TYR A 191 9.67 -0.23 -15.30
N ASP A 192 10.91 0.25 -15.24
CA ASP A 192 11.67 0.39 -14.01
C ASP A 192 11.56 1.83 -13.47
N PHE A 193 11.02 1.98 -12.27
CA PHE A 193 10.88 3.25 -11.58
C PHE A 193 12.03 3.54 -10.61
N ILE A 194 12.91 2.56 -10.35
CA ILE A 194 14.06 2.70 -9.46
C ILE A 194 15.20 3.42 -10.19
N ASP A 195 15.54 2.96 -11.39
CA ASP A 195 16.67 3.48 -12.18
C ASP A 195 16.29 4.68 -13.07
N GLY A 196 15.06 5.19 -12.90
CA GLY A 196 14.55 6.40 -13.55
C GLY A 196 14.05 6.20 -14.99
N GLU A 197 13.67 7.31 -15.65
CA GLU A 197 12.94 7.26 -16.92
C GLU A 197 13.73 6.76 -18.14
N THR A 198 15.00 6.39 -17.96
CA THR A 198 15.86 5.90 -19.06
C THR A 198 15.91 4.37 -19.16
N HIS A 199 15.35 3.63 -18.19
CA HIS A 199 15.39 2.18 -18.16
C HIS A 199 13.97 1.58 -18.23
N SER A 200 13.62 1.04 -19.39
CA SER A 200 12.31 0.41 -19.64
C SER A 200 12.24 -1.07 -19.24
N ASP A 201 13.35 -1.70 -18.84
CA ASP A 201 13.36 -3.12 -18.48
C ASP A 201 13.26 -3.31 -16.96
N PRO A 202 12.10 -3.71 -16.41
CA PRO A 202 11.90 -3.93 -14.98
C PRO A 202 12.51 -5.27 -14.50
N LEU A 203 13.68 -5.63 -15.05
CA LEU A 203 14.36 -6.87 -14.70
C LEU A 203 14.84 -6.80 -13.24
N ASP A 204 14.37 -7.74 -12.43
CA ASP A 204 14.89 -7.97 -11.10
C ASP A 204 16.22 -8.72 -11.22
N GLU A 205 17.31 -8.01 -10.98
CA GLU A 205 18.67 -8.54 -11.04
C GLU A 205 18.99 -9.52 -9.89
N LEU A 206 18.04 -9.70 -8.97
CA LEU A 206 18.14 -10.47 -7.73
C LEU A 206 19.23 -9.92 -6.82
N GLU A 207 19.27 -8.59 -6.72
CA GLU A 207 20.25 -7.86 -5.93
C GLU A 207 19.69 -7.44 -4.58
N GLU A 208 20.61 -7.26 -3.63
CA GLU A 208 20.34 -6.80 -2.27
C GLU A 208 21.17 -5.52 -2.05
N PRO A 209 20.67 -4.34 -2.49
CA PRO A 209 21.48 -3.13 -2.50
C PRO A 209 21.80 -2.65 -1.08
N PHE A 210 23.00 -2.07 -0.93
CA PHE A 210 23.43 -1.49 0.34
C PHE A 210 22.52 -0.32 0.73
N GLY A 211 21.99 -0.35 1.96
CA GLY A 211 21.09 0.69 2.48
C GLY A 211 19.60 0.42 2.29
N VAL A 212 19.21 -0.64 1.56
CA VAL A 212 17.82 -1.11 1.53
C VAL A 212 17.54 -1.89 2.80
N ILE A 213 16.63 -1.36 3.62
CA ILE A 213 16.14 -2.05 4.80
C ILE A 213 15.19 -3.16 4.31
N ILE A 214 15.69 -4.38 4.39
CA ILE A 214 15.01 -5.62 4.02
C ILE A 214 14.72 -5.82 2.51
N PRO A 215 15.72 -6.19 1.69
CA PRO A 215 15.52 -6.44 0.27
C PRO A 215 14.72 -7.74 0.02
N ASN A 216 13.94 -7.76 -1.07
CA ASN A 216 13.07 -8.87 -1.46
C ASN A 216 13.31 -9.32 -2.92
N PRO A 217 14.54 -9.73 -3.30
CA PRO A 217 14.84 -10.13 -4.67
C PRO A 217 13.94 -11.30 -5.12
N GLY A 218 13.38 -11.20 -6.33
CA GLY A 218 12.52 -12.22 -6.93
C GLY A 218 11.10 -12.27 -6.37
N HIS A 219 10.69 -11.31 -5.54
CA HIS A 219 9.36 -11.26 -4.96
C HIS A 219 8.28 -11.08 -6.04
N GLY A 220 8.48 -10.15 -6.98
CA GLY A 220 7.52 -9.93 -8.06
C GLY A 220 7.33 -11.16 -8.97
N THR A 221 8.39 -11.94 -9.19
CA THR A 221 8.31 -13.22 -9.91
C THR A 221 7.47 -14.24 -9.14
N SER A 222 7.66 -14.29 -7.82
CA SER A 222 6.93 -15.18 -6.92
C SER A 222 5.43 -14.87 -6.90
N ALA A 223 5.07 -13.60 -6.73
CA ALA A 223 3.70 -13.15 -6.76
C ALA A 223 3.06 -13.40 -8.14
N ALA A 224 3.74 -13.04 -9.24
CA ALA A 224 3.23 -13.27 -10.60
C ALA A 224 2.93 -14.75 -10.89
N SER A 225 3.71 -15.69 -10.32
CA SER A 225 3.52 -17.12 -10.56
C SER A 225 2.14 -17.64 -10.13
N VAL A 226 1.60 -17.17 -9.01
CA VAL A 226 0.27 -17.61 -8.54
C VAL A 226 -0.87 -16.92 -9.29
N ILE A 227 -0.56 -15.88 -10.09
CA ILE A 227 -1.53 -15.20 -10.96
C ILE A 227 -1.61 -15.89 -12.32
N VAL A 228 -0.47 -15.98 -13.02
CA VAL A 228 -0.44 -16.25 -14.47
C VAL A 228 0.36 -17.49 -14.86
N SER A 229 0.90 -18.30 -13.93
CA SER A 229 1.58 -19.53 -14.36
C SER A 229 0.64 -20.45 -15.16
N PRO A 230 1.05 -20.97 -16.31
CA PRO A 230 0.29 -21.99 -17.03
C PRO A 230 0.02 -23.20 -16.14
N ARG A 231 -1.04 -23.93 -16.42
CA ARG A 231 -1.31 -25.18 -15.69
C ARG A 231 -0.23 -26.22 -16.01
N GLY A 232 0.37 -26.79 -14.96
CA GLY A 232 1.47 -27.76 -15.08
C GLY A 232 1.08 -29.19 -15.46
N GLY A 233 2.11 -30.05 -15.62
CA GLY A 233 2.04 -31.46 -16.00
C GLY A 233 2.72 -32.40 -14.97
N ALA A 234 2.53 -33.72 -15.12
CA ALA A 234 2.73 -34.71 -14.06
C ALA A 234 4.18 -35.01 -13.60
N ASP A 235 5.21 -34.49 -14.27
CA ASP A 235 6.59 -35.00 -14.16
C ASP A 235 7.56 -34.11 -13.35
N CYS A 236 7.13 -32.95 -12.83
CA CYS A 236 7.92 -32.08 -11.93
C CYS A 236 7.03 -31.22 -11.03
N LEU A 237 7.60 -30.60 -9.98
CA LEU A 237 6.89 -29.55 -9.24
C LEU A 237 6.56 -28.38 -10.19
N PHE A 238 5.34 -27.86 -10.10
CA PHE A 238 4.83 -26.79 -10.94
C PHE A 238 3.96 -25.83 -10.12
N VAL A 239 3.69 -24.65 -10.66
CA VAL A 239 2.70 -23.71 -10.12
C VAL A 239 1.60 -23.55 -11.14
N THR A 240 0.35 -23.51 -10.70
CA THR A 240 -0.78 -23.15 -11.56
C THR A 240 -1.34 -21.82 -11.09
N GLY A 241 -1.30 -20.82 -11.95
CA GLY A 241 -1.88 -19.52 -11.68
C GLY A 241 -3.41 -19.57 -11.76
N VAL A 242 -4.08 -18.62 -11.11
CA VAL A 242 -5.56 -18.52 -11.13
C VAL A 242 -6.08 -18.12 -12.50
N ALA A 243 -5.38 -17.23 -13.20
CA ALA A 243 -5.75 -16.71 -14.53
C ALA A 243 -4.62 -16.98 -15.55
N PRO A 244 -4.40 -18.26 -15.95
CA PRO A 244 -3.27 -18.65 -16.80
C PRO A 244 -3.35 -18.12 -18.23
N GLY A 245 -4.48 -17.54 -18.64
CA GLY A 245 -4.66 -16.88 -19.94
C GLY A 245 -4.55 -15.36 -19.91
N ALA A 246 -4.38 -14.76 -18.72
CA ALA A 246 -4.16 -13.33 -18.57
C ALA A 246 -2.70 -12.97 -18.89
N ALA A 247 -2.50 -11.70 -19.24
CA ALA A 247 -1.18 -11.13 -19.48
C ALA A 247 -0.79 -10.21 -18.33
N LEU A 248 0.47 -10.19 -17.94
CA LEU A 248 0.97 -9.41 -16.80
C LEU A 248 2.06 -8.42 -17.24
N ILE A 249 1.90 -7.14 -16.90
CA ILE A 249 2.91 -6.11 -17.11
C ILE A 249 3.67 -5.90 -15.80
N PRO A 250 4.97 -6.22 -15.74
CA PRO A 250 5.78 -5.97 -14.55
C PRO A 250 6.16 -4.48 -14.45
N TYR A 251 6.02 -3.91 -13.25
CA TYR A 251 6.53 -2.59 -12.92
C TYR A 251 7.47 -2.73 -11.72
N ARG A 252 8.75 -2.38 -11.89
CA ARG A 252 9.73 -2.44 -10.82
C ARG A 252 9.72 -1.12 -10.06
N THR A 253 9.18 -1.11 -8.85
CA THR A 253 8.97 0.12 -8.07
C THR A 253 9.91 0.24 -6.88
N THR A 254 10.46 -0.88 -6.42
CA THR A 254 11.17 -0.99 -5.16
C THR A 254 12.07 -2.22 -5.11
N TYR A 255 13.08 -2.21 -4.23
CA TYR A 255 13.83 -3.40 -3.85
C TYR A 255 13.21 -4.18 -2.68
N SER A 256 12.26 -3.56 -1.95
CA SER A 256 11.61 -4.11 -0.74
C SER A 256 10.10 -3.96 -0.80
N VAL A 257 9.38 -4.93 -0.25
CA VAL A 257 7.90 -4.88 -0.17
C VAL A 257 7.38 -4.06 1.00
N VAL A 258 8.28 -3.59 1.87
CA VAL A 258 7.99 -2.58 2.90
C VAL A 258 8.40 -1.23 2.35
N LEU A 259 7.41 -0.41 2.00
CA LEU A 259 7.66 0.88 1.37
C LEU A 259 7.89 1.96 2.42
N TRP A 260 9.07 2.54 2.32
CA TRP A 260 9.39 3.84 2.91
C TRP A 260 8.97 4.95 1.95
N PRO A 261 8.89 6.21 2.40
CA PRO A 261 8.31 7.29 1.59
C PRO A 261 8.92 7.44 0.18
N GLN A 262 10.22 7.12 -0.01
CA GLN A 262 10.89 7.03 -1.33
C GLN A 262 10.09 6.19 -2.35
N SER A 263 9.59 5.03 -1.91
CA SER A 263 8.96 4.05 -2.81
C SER A 263 7.47 4.31 -2.98
N VAL A 264 6.87 5.19 -2.18
CA VAL A 264 5.45 5.56 -2.28
C VAL A 264 5.17 6.33 -3.57
N LEU A 265 6.08 7.24 -3.97
CA LEU A 265 5.95 7.97 -5.24
C LEU A 265 6.09 7.03 -6.46
N ASN A 266 7.08 6.12 -6.42
CA ASN A 266 7.24 5.10 -7.46
C ASN A 266 6.01 4.20 -7.58
N LEU A 267 5.42 3.79 -6.45
CA LEU A 267 4.18 3.03 -6.46
C LEU A 267 3.04 3.86 -7.09
N ALA A 268 2.84 5.11 -6.69
CA ALA A 268 1.81 5.98 -7.27
C ALA A 268 1.96 6.12 -8.79
N ARG A 269 3.18 6.42 -9.27
CA ARG A 269 3.49 6.51 -10.70
C ARG A 269 3.30 5.20 -11.44
N SER A 270 3.60 4.06 -10.82
CA SER A 270 3.37 2.74 -11.42
C SER A 270 1.89 2.42 -11.59
N ILE A 271 1.03 2.84 -10.66
CA ILE A 271 -0.43 2.70 -10.76
C ILE A 271 -0.95 3.54 -11.94
N GLU A 272 -0.50 4.79 -12.06
CA GLU A 272 -0.88 5.66 -13.18
C GLU A 272 -0.39 5.12 -14.52
N ARG A 273 0.84 4.57 -14.54
CA ARG A 273 1.39 3.94 -15.73
C ARG A 273 0.59 2.69 -16.11
N ALA A 274 0.19 1.86 -15.14
CA ALA A 274 -0.67 0.70 -15.39
C ALA A 274 -2.01 1.10 -16.02
N VAL A 275 -2.62 2.20 -15.56
CA VAL A 275 -3.83 2.76 -16.17
C VAL A 275 -3.57 3.18 -17.62
N LYS A 276 -2.47 3.91 -17.87
CA LYS A 276 -2.06 4.33 -19.22
C LYS A 276 -1.84 3.13 -20.15
N ASP A 277 -1.21 2.08 -19.64
CA ASP A 277 -0.93 0.83 -20.35
C ASP A 277 -2.18 -0.08 -20.45
N GLN A 278 -3.36 0.44 -20.09
CA GLN A 278 -4.67 -0.23 -20.21
C GLN A 278 -4.81 -1.49 -19.34
N ALA A 279 -4.11 -1.57 -18.21
CA ALA A 279 -4.35 -2.61 -17.22
C ALA A 279 -5.82 -2.61 -16.79
N ASP A 280 -6.39 -3.79 -16.62
CA ASP A 280 -7.75 -3.97 -16.11
C ASP A 280 -7.76 -4.25 -14.60
N VAL A 281 -6.69 -4.86 -14.11
CA VAL A 281 -6.45 -5.19 -12.71
C VAL A 281 -5.05 -4.73 -12.33
N ILE A 282 -4.89 -4.18 -11.13
CA ILE A 282 -3.58 -3.85 -10.54
C ILE A 282 -3.45 -4.65 -9.25
N SER A 283 -2.38 -5.45 -9.16
CA SER A 283 -2.07 -6.26 -7.97
C SER A 283 -0.86 -5.67 -7.25
N VAL A 284 -1.07 -5.10 -6.07
CA VAL A 284 -0.02 -4.48 -5.26
C VAL A 284 0.31 -5.37 -4.06
N SER A 285 1.43 -6.08 -4.15
CA SER A 285 1.89 -7.02 -3.11
C SER A 285 2.95 -6.40 -2.19
N MET A 286 2.79 -5.12 -1.88
CA MET A 286 3.67 -4.31 -1.04
C MET A 286 2.84 -3.32 -0.22
N GLY A 287 3.40 -2.86 0.89
CA GLY A 287 2.72 -1.96 1.80
C GLY A 287 3.63 -0.84 2.28
N ALA A 288 3.12 0.39 2.30
CA ALA A 288 3.79 1.52 2.91
C ALA A 288 3.49 1.59 4.40
N VAL A 289 4.42 2.19 5.15
CA VAL A 289 4.17 2.52 6.57
C VAL A 289 3.08 3.60 6.69
N GLN A 290 2.97 4.46 5.66
CA GLN A 290 2.01 5.55 5.60
C GLN A 290 1.44 5.74 4.21
N SER A 291 0.19 6.19 4.15
CA SER A 291 -0.42 6.65 2.92
C SER A 291 0.01 8.09 2.66
N SER A 292 0.03 8.50 1.40
CA SER A 292 0.15 9.90 0.98
C SER A 292 -1.07 10.33 0.16
N GLY A 293 -1.31 11.63 0.04
CA GLY A 293 -2.34 12.17 -0.86
C GLY A 293 -2.07 11.74 -2.30
N ARG A 294 -0.80 11.82 -2.72
CA ARG A 294 -0.33 11.39 -4.04
C ARG A 294 -0.65 9.92 -4.39
N LEU A 295 -0.48 8.98 -3.45
CA LEU A 295 -0.81 7.55 -3.67
C LEU A 295 -2.32 7.33 -3.79
N ARG A 296 -3.11 8.00 -2.94
CA ARG A 296 -4.58 7.89 -2.96
C ARG A 296 -5.17 8.43 -4.24
N GLN A 297 -4.62 9.54 -4.74
CA GLN A 297 -5.02 10.10 -6.01
C GLN A 297 -4.76 9.13 -7.18
N ALA A 298 -3.60 8.48 -7.21
CA ALA A 298 -3.30 7.46 -8.23
C ALA A 298 -4.29 6.28 -8.18
N VAL A 299 -4.62 5.79 -6.98
CA VAL A 299 -5.63 4.73 -6.79
C VAL A 299 -7.01 5.16 -7.26
N ARG A 300 -7.45 6.37 -6.91
CA ARG A 300 -8.76 6.91 -7.31
C ARG A 300 -8.86 7.13 -8.81
N GLU A 301 -7.77 7.59 -9.43
CA GLU A 301 -7.71 7.69 -10.88
C GLU A 301 -7.89 6.32 -11.54
N ALA A 302 -7.16 5.30 -11.06
CA ALA A 302 -7.32 3.93 -11.54
C ALA A 302 -8.77 3.44 -11.38
N GLN A 303 -9.38 3.69 -10.22
CA GLN A 303 -10.78 3.35 -9.99
C GLN A 303 -11.72 4.09 -10.96
N SER A 304 -11.48 5.38 -11.23
CA SER A 304 -12.30 6.19 -12.14
C SER A 304 -12.27 5.68 -13.59
N GLN A 305 -11.14 5.08 -14.00
CA GLN A 305 -10.98 4.39 -15.28
C GLN A 305 -11.51 2.94 -15.26
N GLY A 306 -12.14 2.53 -14.16
CA GLY A 306 -12.71 1.20 -13.98
C GLY A 306 -11.69 0.09 -13.74
N VAL A 307 -10.45 0.43 -13.38
CA VAL A 307 -9.38 -0.52 -13.06
C VAL A 307 -9.57 -1.03 -11.63
N ILE A 308 -9.51 -2.35 -11.44
CA ILE A 308 -9.63 -2.97 -10.12
C ILE A 308 -8.27 -2.97 -9.44
N VAL A 309 -8.13 -2.30 -8.29
CA VAL A 309 -6.88 -2.28 -7.51
C VAL A 309 -7.01 -3.18 -6.29
N LEU A 310 -6.06 -4.09 -6.10
CA LEU A 310 -5.98 -4.98 -4.94
C LEU A 310 -4.67 -4.75 -4.18
N GLY A 311 -4.74 -4.78 -2.86
CA GLY A 311 -3.60 -4.56 -1.96
C GLY A 311 -3.46 -5.66 -0.91
N ALA A 312 -2.23 -6.08 -0.64
CA ALA A 312 -1.91 -6.96 0.48
C ALA A 312 -2.18 -6.25 1.82
N ALA A 313 -2.91 -6.88 2.73
CA ALA A 313 -3.23 -6.26 4.02
C ALA A 313 -1.99 -6.02 4.90
N GLY A 314 -0.92 -6.80 4.70
CA GLY A 314 0.34 -6.70 5.44
C GLY A 314 0.62 -7.95 6.28
N ASN A 315 1.91 -8.16 6.58
CA ASN A 315 2.37 -9.31 7.36
C ASN A 315 2.97 -8.81 8.68
N TYR A 316 2.57 -9.42 9.80
CA TYR A 316 3.09 -9.15 11.13
C TYR A 316 3.04 -7.67 11.55
N ILE A 317 2.13 -6.90 10.95
CA ILE A 317 1.82 -5.52 11.32
C ILE A 317 0.40 -5.42 11.85
N PRO A 318 0.15 -4.67 12.94
CA PRO A 318 -1.18 -4.59 13.54
C PRO A 318 -2.19 -3.76 12.73
N TRP A 319 -1.79 -3.16 11.61
CA TRP A 319 -2.67 -2.39 10.72
C TRP A 319 -2.74 -2.94 9.30
N VAL A 320 -3.72 -2.48 8.55
CA VAL A 320 -3.78 -2.67 7.09
C VAL A 320 -2.85 -1.67 6.42
N ALA A 321 -1.84 -2.13 5.67
CA ALA A 321 -0.87 -1.24 5.02
C ALA A 321 -1.44 -0.55 3.77
N PRO A 322 -1.22 0.77 3.58
CA PRO A 322 -1.45 1.43 2.30
C PRO A 322 -0.68 0.76 1.16
N PRO A 323 -1.26 0.58 -0.04
CA PRO A 323 -2.54 1.12 -0.46
C PRO A 323 -3.76 0.28 -0.02
N ALA A 324 -3.60 -0.88 0.62
CA ALA A 324 -4.73 -1.74 1.00
C ALA A 324 -5.70 -1.07 1.99
N SER A 325 -5.25 -0.10 2.80
CA SER A 325 -6.12 0.68 3.69
C SER A 325 -6.97 1.73 2.97
N ILE A 326 -6.70 2.02 1.70
CA ILE A 326 -7.45 2.99 0.90
C ILE A 326 -8.79 2.34 0.51
N ASP A 327 -9.91 3.02 0.80
CA ASP A 327 -11.28 2.47 0.64
C ASP A 327 -11.56 1.91 -0.76
N GLU A 328 -10.99 2.54 -1.79
CA GLU A 328 -11.10 2.16 -3.19
C GLU A 328 -10.36 0.86 -3.54
N VAL A 329 -9.39 0.44 -2.72
CA VAL A 329 -8.59 -0.78 -2.88
C VAL A 329 -9.29 -1.96 -2.20
N ILE A 330 -9.16 -3.14 -2.80
CA ILE A 330 -9.61 -4.39 -2.19
C ILE A 330 -8.49 -4.91 -1.28
N SER A 331 -8.69 -4.81 0.04
CA SER A 331 -7.73 -5.28 1.05
C SER A 331 -7.83 -6.78 1.26
N VAL A 332 -6.72 -7.50 1.06
CA VAL A 332 -6.70 -8.97 1.11
C VAL A 332 -5.78 -9.47 2.23
N ALA A 333 -6.37 -10.13 3.22
CA ALA A 333 -5.68 -10.87 4.28
C ALA A 333 -5.40 -12.32 3.87
N ALA A 334 -4.59 -13.02 4.68
CA ALA A 334 -4.17 -14.38 4.39
C ALA A 334 -4.90 -15.43 5.24
N SER A 335 -5.29 -16.52 4.59
CA SER A 335 -5.77 -17.75 5.23
C SER A 335 -4.86 -18.93 4.91
N ASN A 336 -5.13 -20.09 5.51
CA ASN A 336 -4.31 -21.28 5.34
C ASN A 336 -5.11 -22.52 4.91
N ALA A 337 -4.41 -23.64 4.71
CA ALA A 337 -5.00 -24.90 4.27
C ALA A 337 -5.95 -25.55 5.31
N LYS A 338 -5.98 -25.05 6.55
CA LYS A 338 -6.92 -25.43 7.61
C LYS A 338 -8.14 -24.51 7.69
N GLN A 339 -8.25 -23.54 6.77
CA GLN A 339 -9.32 -22.53 6.74
C GLN A 339 -9.28 -21.59 7.94
N GLU A 340 -8.09 -21.38 8.50
CA GLU A 340 -7.84 -20.42 9.57
C GLU A 340 -7.21 -19.15 8.98
N ILE A 341 -7.39 -18.02 9.65
CA ILE A 341 -6.64 -16.80 9.35
C ILE A 341 -5.16 -17.07 9.69
N TRP A 342 -4.27 -16.82 8.73
CA TRP A 342 -2.84 -17.01 8.94
C TRP A 342 -2.36 -16.16 10.12
N GLN A 343 -1.52 -16.73 10.98
CA GLN A 343 -0.99 -16.01 12.13
C GLN A 343 -0.16 -14.79 11.74
N GLY A 344 0.46 -14.76 10.56
CA GLY A 344 1.13 -13.56 10.03
C GLY A 344 0.17 -12.46 9.56
N SER A 345 -1.12 -12.76 9.39
CA SER A 345 -2.16 -11.78 9.06
C SER A 345 -2.74 -11.18 10.35
N ILE A 346 -1.96 -10.33 11.02
CA ILE A 346 -2.30 -9.75 12.33
C ILE A 346 -2.94 -8.36 12.28
N SER A 347 -3.28 -7.85 11.09
CA SER A 347 -3.95 -6.57 10.94
C SER A 347 -5.25 -6.55 11.76
N ARG A 348 -5.30 -5.67 12.77
CA ARG A 348 -6.43 -5.45 13.70
C ARG A 348 -6.99 -4.04 13.58
N ILE A 349 -6.25 -3.15 12.93
CA ILE A 349 -6.56 -1.73 12.73
C ILE A 349 -6.73 -1.46 11.22
N GLY A 350 -7.85 -0.85 10.85
CA GLY A 350 -8.27 -0.74 9.45
C GLY A 350 -9.18 -1.90 9.03
N GLU A 351 -9.82 -1.77 7.88
CA GLU A 351 -10.78 -2.76 7.38
C GLU A 351 -10.14 -3.69 6.35
N VAL A 352 -10.18 -4.99 6.64
CA VAL A 352 -9.88 -6.03 5.65
C VAL A 352 -11.17 -6.38 4.91
N ASP A 353 -11.12 -6.45 3.58
CA ASP A 353 -12.32 -6.80 2.81
C ASP A 353 -12.57 -8.30 2.81
N VAL A 354 -11.54 -9.08 2.49
CA VAL A 354 -11.62 -10.54 2.28
C VAL A 354 -10.31 -11.21 2.68
N SER A 355 -10.30 -12.53 2.78
CA SER A 355 -9.07 -13.33 2.82
C SER A 355 -8.95 -14.27 1.63
N ALA A 356 -7.73 -14.64 1.30
CA ALA A 356 -7.44 -15.72 0.36
C ALA A 356 -6.24 -16.56 0.88
N PRO A 357 -6.07 -17.79 0.39
CA PRO A 357 -4.90 -18.61 0.68
C PRO A 357 -3.58 -17.82 0.62
N GLY A 358 -2.83 -17.82 1.71
CA GLY A 358 -1.61 -17.04 1.84
C GLY A 358 -0.52 -17.72 2.67
N GLU A 359 -0.84 -18.72 3.50
CA GLU A 359 0.14 -19.53 4.24
C GLU A 359 0.44 -20.85 3.52
N SER A 360 1.72 -21.17 3.32
CA SER A 360 2.16 -22.41 2.65
C SER A 360 1.63 -22.60 1.22
N VAL A 361 1.52 -21.50 0.46
CA VAL A 361 1.10 -21.50 -0.95
C VAL A 361 2.28 -21.87 -1.84
N TRP A 362 2.08 -22.78 -2.79
CA TRP A 362 3.09 -23.14 -3.79
C TRP A 362 3.32 -21.99 -4.78
N ARG A 363 4.59 -21.59 -4.94
CA ARG A 363 5.01 -20.47 -5.78
C ARG A 363 6.33 -20.76 -6.47
N ALA A 364 6.58 -20.04 -7.57
CA ALA A 364 7.81 -20.15 -8.33
C ALA A 364 8.77 -19.04 -7.89
N ARG A 365 9.98 -19.38 -7.48
CA ARG A 365 10.96 -18.42 -6.97
C ARG A 365 12.13 -18.31 -7.94
N ALA A 366 12.72 -17.13 -8.06
CA ALA A 366 14.02 -16.94 -8.68
C ALA A 366 15.04 -16.57 -7.61
N ILE A 367 16.14 -17.32 -7.51
CA ILE A 367 17.23 -17.05 -6.56
C ILE A 367 18.57 -17.03 -7.28
N LYS A 368 19.47 -16.17 -6.83
CA LYS A 368 20.86 -16.11 -7.27
C LYS A 368 21.71 -16.78 -6.20
N ASN A 369 22.49 -17.80 -6.56
CA ASN A 369 23.41 -18.43 -5.60
C ASN A 369 24.71 -17.62 -5.47
N ASP A 370 25.58 -18.02 -4.53
CA ASP A 370 26.88 -17.37 -4.27
C ASP A 370 27.83 -17.31 -5.49
N GLN A 371 27.59 -18.15 -6.50
CA GLN A 371 28.35 -18.19 -7.75
C GLN A 371 27.74 -17.28 -8.84
N GLY A 372 26.68 -16.54 -8.53
CA GLY A 372 25.96 -15.69 -9.48
C GLY A 372 25.01 -16.44 -10.42
N GLN A 373 24.84 -17.76 -10.25
CA GLN A 373 23.94 -18.57 -11.06
C GLN A 373 22.50 -18.42 -10.55
N VAL A 374 21.58 -18.15 -11.48
CA VAL A 374 20.15 -18.11 -11.17
C VAL A 374 19.54 -19.50 -11.19
N LYS A 375 18.74 -19.80 -10.16
CA LYS A 375 17.96 -21.03 -10.00
C LYS A 375 16.48 -20.70 -9.88
N PHE A 376 15.65 -21.67 -10.25
CA PHE A 376 14.20 -21.53 -10.36
C PHE A 376 13.46 -22.60 -9.53
N PRO A 377 13.59 -22.60 -8.18
CA PRO A 377 12.86 -23.56 -7.36
C PRO A 377 11.35 -23.26 -7.31
N VAL A 378 10.56 -24.33 -7.25
CA VAL A 378 9.14 -24.29 -6.87
C VAL A 378 9.03 -24.79 -5.43
N GLU A 379 8.48 -23.97 -4.57
CA GLU A 379 8.40 -24.22 -3.13
C GLU A 379 7.19 -23.53 -2.51
N ARG A 380 6.91 -23.79 -1.23
CA ARG A 380 5.84 -23.12 -0.51
C ARG A 380 6.34 -21.83 0.11
N GLY A 381 5.49 -20.81 0.13
CA GLY A 381 5.73 -19.53 0.79
C GLY A 381 4.52 -19.10 1.60
N SER A 382 4.72 -18.18 2.55
CA SER A 382 3.65 -17.63 3.38
C SER A 382 3.71 -16.11 3.33
N GLY A 383 2.59 -15.43 3.05
CA GLY A 383 2.48 -13.98 2.92
C GLY A 383 1.12 -13.53 2.37
N THR A 384 0.62 -12.36 2.82
CA THR A 384 -0.54 -11.69 2.22
C THR A 384 -0.32 -11.33 0.74
N THR A 385 0.95 -11.27 0.30
CA THR A 385 1.39 -11.29 -1.10
C THR A 385 0.66 -12.34 -1.95
N PHE A 386 0.61 -13.60 -1.50
CA PHE A 386 0.00 -14.66 -2.31
C PHE A 386 -1.51 -14.53 -2.32
N SER A 387 -2.09 -14.10 -1.20
CA SER A 387 -3.53 -13.87 -1.09
C SER A 387 -3.99 -12.78 -2.07
N VAL A 388 -3.30 -11.64 -2.11
CA VAL A 388 -3.64 -10.55 -3.04
C VAL A 388 -3.43 -10.98 -4.50
N ALA A 389 -2.33 -11.66 -4.81
CA ALA A 389 -2.03 -12.14 -6.15
C ALA A 389 -3.06 -13.16 -6.66
N LEU A 390 -3.41 -14.17 -5.85
CA LEU A 390 -4.46 -15.13 -6.19
C LEU A 390 -5.81 -14.43 -6.42
N THR A 391 -6.13 -13.42 -5.60
CA THR A 391 -7.38 -12.64 -5.73
C THR A 391 -7.38 -11.75 -6.98
N ALA A 392 -6.23 -11.20 -7.38
CA ALA A 392 -6.08 -10.49 -8.65
C ALA A 392 -6.37 -11.40 -9.85
N GLY A 393 -5.95 -12.66 -9.78
CA GLY A 393 -6.34 -13.68 -10.75
C GLY A 393 -7.86 -13.91 -10.80
N VAL A 394 -8.55 -13.93 -9.64
CA VAL A 394 -10.02 -14.03 -9.59
C VAL A 394 -10.68 -12.80 -10.24
N ALA A 395 -10.15 -11.59 -9.99
CA ALA A 395 -10.63 -10.38 -10.65
C ALA A 395 -10.48 -10.47 -12.18
N ALA A 396 -9.35 -10.99 -12.66
CA ALA A 396 -9.15 -11.21 -14.09
C ALA A 396 -10.13 -12.23 -14.68
N LEU A 397 -10.37 -13.36 -14.00
CA LEU A 397 -11.39 -14.32 -14.42
C LEU A 397 -12.79 -13.68 -14.46
N TRP A 398 -13.16 -12.87 -13.46
CA TRP A 398 -14.46 -12.21 -13.41
C TRP A 398 -14.65 -11.24 -14.57
N LEU A 399 -13.64 -10.43 -14.87
CA LEU A 399 -13.68 -9.52 -16.02
C LEU A 399 -13.80 -10.27 -17.34
N ASP A 400 -13.00 -11.31 -17.58
CA ASP A 400 -13.07 -12.14 -18.80
C ASP A 400 -14.47 -12.76 -18.95
N TYR A 401 -14.99 -13.36 -17.88
CA TYR A 401 -16.31 -14.01 -17.85
C TYR A 401 -17.45 -13.06 -18.27
N HIS A 402 -17.35 -11.79 -17.88
CA HIS A 402 -18.35 -10.78 -18.23
C HIS A 402 -18.05 -9.99 -19.51
N GLY A 403 -17.00 -10.35 -20.26
CA GLY A 403 -16.65 -9.76 -21.56
C GLY A 403 -15.76 -8.51 -21.48
N GLY A 404 -15.09 -8.30 -20.35
CA GLY A 404 -14.19 -7.17 -20.08
C GLY A 404 -14.90 -5.92 -19.57
N ARG A 405 -14.11 -4.91 -19.17
CA ARG A 405 -14.61 -3.67 -18.55
C ARG A 405 -15.64 -2.92 -19.42
N GLN A 406 -15.41 -2.86 -20.73
CA GLN A 406 -16.33 -2.16 -21.64
C GLN A 406 -17.70 -2.83 -21.75
N ALA A 407 -17.75 -4.16 -21.79
CA ALA A 407 -19.02 -4.89 -21.80
C ALA A 407 -19.78 -4.72 -20.48
N LEU A 408 -19.06 -4.71 -19.36
CA LEU A 408 -19.64 -4.40 -18.05
C LEU A 408 -20.19 -2.98 -17.98
N ALA A 409 -19.42 -1.96 -18.40
CA ALA A 409 -19.88 -0.57 -18.43
C ALA A 409 -21.18 -0.40 -19.26
N GLN A 410 -21.26 -1.07 -20.41
CA GLN A 410 -22.50 -1.08 -21.22
C GLN A 410 -23.69 -1.67 -20.47
N ARG A 411 -23.51 -2.76 -19.71
CA ARG A 411 -24.56 -3.35 -18.85
C ARG A 411 -24.95 -2.43 -17.69
N LEU A 412 -24.03 -1.57 -17.26
CA LEU A 412 -24.24 -0.56 -16.21
C LEU A 412 -24.88 0.74 -16.71
N GLY A 413 -25.36 0.77 -17.96
CA GLY A 413 -26.09 1.90 -18.52
C GLY A 413 -25.26 2.84 -19.39
N GLY A 414 -24.04 2.45 -19.80
CA GLY A 414 -23.24 3.20 -20.79
C GLY A 414 -21.74 3.19 -20.50
N SER A 415 -20.92 3.50 -21.51
CA SER A 415 -19.44 3.53 -21.43
C SER A 415 -18.88 4.41 -20.32
N ASP A 416 -19.62 5.44 -19.90
CA ASP A 416 -19.19 6.39 -18.87
C ASP A 416 -19.29 5.79 -17.44
N ASN A 417 -19.81 4.56 -17.30
CA ASN A 417 -19.95 3.86 -16.02
C ASN A 417 -18.75 2.96 -15.67
N LEU A 418 -17.59 3.12 -16.32
CA LEU A 418 -16.38 2.36 -15.99
C LEU A 418 -16.03 2.47 -14.50
N ALA A 419 -16.16 3.66 -13.91
CA ALA A 419 -15.86 3.94 -12.51
C ALA A 419 -16.65 3.08 -11.50
N LYS A 420 -17.79 2.50 -11.90
CA LYS A 420 -18.60 1.62 -11.05
C LYS A 420 -18.06 0.19 -10.96
N ILE A 421 -17.24 -0.24 -11.93
CA ILE A 421 -16.80 -1.63 -12.06
C ILE A 421 -16.00 -2.11 -10.83
N PRO A 422 -15.01 -1.34 -10.30
CA PRO A 422 -14.26 -1.80 -9.14
C PRO A 422 -15.13 -1.94 -7.89
N THR A 423 -16.02 -0.98 -7.65
CA THR A 423 -16.98 -1.02 -6.54
C THR A 423 -17.95 -2.20 -6.68
N LEU A 424 -18.46 -2.45 -7.90
CA LEU A 424 -19.31 -3.59 -8.19
C LEU A 424 -18.59 -4.92 -7.91
N PHE A 425 -17.37 -5.07 -8.43
CA PHE A 425 -16.56 -6.26 -8.19
C PHE A 425 -16.29 -6.46 -6.69
N LYS A 426 -15.87 -5.42 -5.97
CA LYS A 426 -15.64 -5.46 -4.51
C LYS A 426 -16.89 -5.92 -3.75
N LYS A 427 -18.07 -5.42 -4.10
CA LYS A 427 -19.35 -5.86 -3.50
C LYS A 427 -19.66 -7.33 -3.78
N ILE A 428 -19.56 -7.74 -5.05
CA ILE A 428 -19.81 -9.13 -5.45
C ILE A 428 -18.85 -10.08 -4.76
N LEU A 429 -17.56 -9.76 -4.76
CA LEU A 429 -16.51 -10.55 -4.11
C LEU A 429 -16.83 -10.75 -2.62
N LYS A 430 -17.09 -9.67 -1.88
CA LYS A 430 -17.41 -9.72 -0.44
C LYS A 430 -18.69 -10.51 -0.14
N ALA A 431 -19.73 -10.35 -0.97
CA ALA A 431 -21.00 -11.05 -0.79
C ALA A 431 -20.87 -12.57 -1.01
N ASN A 432 -19.95 -13.00 -1.88
CA ASN A 432 -19.84 -14.38 -2.32
C ASN A 432 -18.63 -15.14 -1.75
N CYS A 433 -17.87 -14.55 -0.83
CA CYS A 433 -16.86 -15.27 -0.06
C CYS A 433 -17.45 -16.49 0.67
N ARG A 434 -16.69 -17.58 0.72
CA ARG A 434 -16.96 -18.71 1.60
C ARG A 434 -16.92 -18.24 3.06
N LYS A 435 -18.04 -18.41 3.76
CA LYS A 435 -18.15 -18.12 5.19
C LYS A 435 -17.62 -19.31 5.98
N ILE A 436 -16.75 -19.03 6.95
CA ILE A 436 -16.19 -20.02 7.87
C ILE A 436 -16.78 -19.74 9.25
N ASP A 437 -17.11 -20.79 9.99
CA ASP A 437 -17.62 -20.65 11.35
C ASP A 437 -16.55 -20.06 12.27
N ASN A 438 -16.96 -19.16 13.17
CA ASN A 438 -16.07 -18.45 14.10
C ASN A 438 -14.96 -17.61 13.41
N TRP A 439 -15.22 -17.12 12.20
CA TRP A 439 -14.29 -16.27 11.47
C TRP A 439 -14.16 -14.88 12.11
N ASP A 440 -12.93 -14.44 12.37
CA ASP A 440 -12.67 -13.08 12.84
C ASP A 440 -12.77 -12.09 11.67
N THR A 441 -13.95 -11.51 11.51
CA THR A 441 -14.24 -10.56 10.42
C THR A 441 -13.45 -9.26 10.48
N ARG A 442 -12.86 -8.91 11.65
CA ARG A 442 -11.98 -7.73 11.75
C ARG A 442 -10.62 -8.02 11.12
N ARG A 443 -10.09 -9.23 11.33
CA ARG A 443 -8.77 -9.64 10.84
C ARG A 443 -8.77 -10.24 9.44
N GLY A 444 -9.80 -11.03 9.13
CA GLY A 444 -9.88 -11.81 7.89
C GLY A 444 -10.93 -11.30 6.90
N GLY A 445 -11.53 -10.14 7.15
CA GLY A 445 -12.65 -9.62 6.37
C GLY A 445 -13.84 -10.57 6.36
N VAL A 446 -14.67 -10.50 5.32
CA VAL A 446 -15.96 -11.20 5.33
C VAL A 446 -15.90 -12.71 5.05
N GLY A 447 -14.71 -13.27 4.78
CA GLY A 447 -14.49 -14.71 4.54
C GLY A 447 -13.43 -14.99 3.47
N ILE A 448 -13.32 -16.26 3.05
CA ILE A 448 -12.34 -16.71 2.06
C ILE A 448 -12.90 -16.51 0.64
N VAL A 449 -12.12 -15.93 -0.27
CA VAL A 449 -12.49 -15.70 -1.67
C VAL A 449 -12.97 -16.99 -2.35
N ASN A 450 -14.07 -16.88 -3.09
CA ASN A 450 -14.68 -17.96 -3.86
C ASN A 450 -14.81 -17.54 -5.33
N ALA A 451 -13.95 -18.05 -6.20
CA ALA A 451 -13.93 -17.67 -7.60
C ALA A 451 -15.24 -18.05 -8.30
N GLU A 452 -15.78 -19.25 -8.04
CA GLU A 452 -16.97 -19.75 -8.73
C GLU A 452 -18.21 -18.88 -8.45
N ASP A 453 -18.48 -18.61 -7.17
CA ASP A 453 -19.66 -17.85 -6.78
C ASP A 453 -19.49 -16.36 -7.15
N THR A 454 -18.26 -15.82 -7.09
CA THR A 454 -17.95 -14.46 -7.56
C THR A 454 -18.24 -14.30 -9.06
N LEU A 455 -17.81 -15.26 -9.89
CA LEU A 455 -18.05 -15.24 -11.33
C LEU A 455 -19.52 -15.42 -11.70
N SER A 456 -20.23 -16.27 -10.96
CA SER A 456 -21.61 -16.64 -11.29
C SER A 456 -22.68 -15.76 -10.62
N ALA A 457 -22.25 -14.80 -9.79
CA ALA A 457 -23.12 -13.82 -9.18
C ALA A 457 -23.94 -13.06 -10.23
N ARG A 458 -25.23 -12.88 -9.94
CA ARG A 458 -26.15 -12.18 -10.84
C ARG A 458 -25.92 -10.68 -10.70
N LEU A 459 -25.33 -10.07 -11.73
CA LEU A 459 -24.98 -8.65 -11.69
C LEU A 459 -26.18 -7.77 -11.32
N GLU A 460 -27.39 -8.11 -11.79
CA GLU A 460 -28.61 -7.33 -11.54
C GLU A 460 -28.94 -7.16 -10.05
N GLU A 461 -28.49 -8.07 -9.18
CA GLU A 461 -28.72 -8.00 -7.74
C GLU A 461 -27.83 -6.96 -7.03
N TYR A 462 -26.82 -6.43 -7.73
CA TYR A 462 -25.83 -5.53 -7.15
C TYR A 462 -25.78 -4.14 -7.81
N ILE A 463 -26.32 -4.00 -9.03
CA ILE A 463 -26.17 -2.78 -9.84
C ILE A 463 -26.89 -1.57 -9.23
N ASP A 464 -28.08 -1.76 -8.68
CA ASP A 464 -28.92 -0.65 -8.18
C ASP A 464 -28.31 0.08 -6.97
N ASP A 465 -27.46 -0.62 -6.20
CA ASP A 465 -26.83 -0.06 -5.01
C ASP A 465 -25.43 0.52 -5.27
N VAL A 466 -24.88 0.39 -6.48
CA VAL A 466 -23.55 0.93 -6.81
C VAL A 466 -23.67 2.40 -7.15
N ALA A 467 -23.50 3.25 -6.13
CA ALA A 467 -23.28 4.67 -6.32
C ALA A 467 -22.04 4.90 -7.20
N MET A 468 -22.06 5.97 -7.99
CA MET A 468 -20.82 6.46 -8.58
C MET A 468 -19.83 6.76 -7.45
N PRO A 469 -18.53 6.47 -7.61
CA PRO A 469 -17.51 7.03 -6.74
C PRO A 469 -17.76 8.54 -6.66
N ASP A 470 -17.64 9.14 -5.48
CA ASP A 470 -17.86 10.58 -5.34
C ASP A 470 -16.74 11.33 -6.07
N THR A 471 -16.98 11.65 -7.35
CA THR A 471 -16.09 12.44 -8.18
C THR A 471 -16.32 13.95 -8.00
N SER A 472 -17.20 14.36 -7.06
CA SER A 472 -17.74 15.70 -6.93
C SER A 472 -17.44 16.40 -5.60
N MET A 473 -16.73 15.75 -4.67
CA MET A 473 -16.37 16.39 -3.41
C MET A 473 -15.47 17.61 -3.63
N GLN A 474 -16.04 18.78 -3.36
CA GLN A 474 -15.43 20.09 -3.49
C GLN A 474 -14.08 20.19 -2.75
N GLU A 475 -13.09 20.74 -3.45
CA GLU A 475 -11.65 20.92 -3.17
C GLU A 475 -11.28 21.36 -1.74
N VAL A 476 -12.19 22.01 -1.00
CA VAL A 476 -11.94 22.52 0.37
C VAL A 476 -12.17 21.45 1.45
N GLY A 477 -13.01 20.44 1.20
CA GLY A 477 -13.27 19.33 2.13
C GLY A 477 -12.15 18.29 2.16
N PHE A 478 -11.37 18.21 1.09
CA PHE A 478 -10.34 17.20 0.87
C PHE A 478 -9.19 17.29 1.89
N ARG A 479 -8.59 18.47 2.08
CA ARG A 479 -7.47 18.70 3.01
C ARG A 479 -7.76 18.33 4.46
N ASN A 480 -8.97 18.68 4.94
CA ASN A 480 -9.41 18.39 6.31
C ASN A 480 -9.57 16.87 6.55
N SER A 481 -10.13 16.16 5.57
CA SER A 481 -10.46 14.74 5.71
C SER A 481 -9.23 13.84 5.60
N GLU A 482 -8.26 14.19 4.75
CA GLU A 482 -7.09 13.34 4.52
C GLU A 482 -6.09 13.38 5.66
N ALA A 483 -5.72 14.56 6.15
CA ALA A 483 -4.72 14.65 7.21
C ALA A 483 -5.19 14.06 8.54
N LEU A 484 -6.47 14.28 8.88
CA LEU A 484 -7.10 13.65 10.05
C LEU A 484 -7.21 12.13 9.86
N ARG A 485 -7.50 11.65 8.64
CA ARG A 485 -7.48 10.22 8.34
C ARG A 485 -6.07 9.64 8.46
N GLU A 486 -5.04 10.31 7.94
CA GLU A 486 -3.64 9.86 8.06
C GLU A 486 -3.18 9.80 9.51
N LEU A 487 -3.54 10.79 10.33
CA LEU A 487 -3.26 10.78 11.77
C LEU A 487 -4.04 9.65 12.47
N ARG A 488 -5.29 9.39 12.06
CA ARG A 488 -6.10 8.27 12.59
C ARG A 488 -5.53 6.92 12.18
N GLU A 489 -5.05 6.78 10.94
CA GLU A 489 -4.32 5.61 10.47
C GLU A 489 -3.05 5.45 11.32
N LEU A 490 -2.21 6.47 11.39
CA LEU A 490 -0.93 6.47 12.11
C LEU A 490 -1.08 6.13 13.61
N PHE A 491 -2.06 6.72 14.31
CA PHE A 491 -2.26 6.45 15.74
C PHE A 491 -3.21 5.29 16.03
N GLY A 492 -4.00 4.89 15.04
CA GLY A 492 -4.67 3.59 15.04
C GLY A 492 -3.68 2.46 15.20
N GLN A 493 -2.46 2.59 14.66
CA GLN A 493 -1.39 1.59 14.69
C GLN A 493 -0.77 1.33 16.07
N SER A 494 -1.15 2.07 17.12
CA SER A 494 -0.51 1.95 18.44
C SER A 494 -0.86 0.62 19.16
N PRO A 495 0.14 -0.14 19.67
CA PRO A 495 -0.05 -1.44 20.36
C PRO A 495 -0.99 -1.38 21.58
N SER A 496 -1.19 -0.19 22.12
CA SER A 496 -1.91 0.05 23.36
C SER A 496 -3.44 -0.08 23.26
N PHE A 497 -3.98 -0.33 22.06
CA PHE A 497 -5.42 -0.42 21.79
C PHE A 497 -5.92 -1.84 21.49
N THR A 498 -5.20 -2.86 21.99
CA THR A 498 -5.54 -4.28 21.84
C THR A 498 -6.72 -4.77 22.69
N ASP A 499 -7.42 -3.89 23.43
CA ASP A 499 -8.58 -4.25 24.24
C ASP A 499 -9.87 -4.34 23.37
N GLU A 500 -10.39 -5.56 23.25
CA GLU A 500 -11.51 -5.97 22.41
C GLU A 500 -12.87 -5.31 22.77
N SER A 501 -12.94 -4.54 23.85
CA SER A 501 -14.20 -4.13 24.48
C SER A 501 -14.76 -2.74 24.10
N LYS A 502 -14.05 -1.87 23.36
CA LYS A 502 -14.51 -0.48 23.12
C LYS A 502 -14.21 0.09 21.72
N PRO A 503 -15.14 -0.03 20.75
CA PRO A 503 -14.90 0.42 19.37
C PRO A 503 -15.15 1.92 19.11
N LYS A 504 -15.57 2.71 20.11
CA LYS A 504 -15.99 4.12 19.92
C LYS A 504 -15.08 5.17 20.58
N THR A 505 -14.02 4.78 21.27
CA THR A 505 -13.23 5.69 22.14
C THR A 505 -11.98 6.27 21.48
N LEU A 506 -11.40 5.62 20.47
CA LEU A 506 -10.12 6.06 19.90
C LEU A 506 -10.22 7.37 19.10
N SER A 507 -11.26 7.52 18.26
CA SER A 507 -11.44 8.73 17.44
C SER A 507 -11.65 9.97 18.30
N ASP A 508 -12.51 9.88 19.32
CA ASP A 508 -12.84 11.02 20.19
C ASP A 508 -11.65 11.39 21.09
N THR A 509 -10.90 10.40 21.60
CA THR A 509 -9.68 10.64 22.38
C THR A 509 -8.58 11.22 21.51
N LEU A 510 -8.36 10.70 20.30
CA LEU A 510 -7.38 11.23 19.35
C LEU A 510 -7.68 12.68 19.00
N ASP A 511 -8.92 12.99 18.59
CA ASP A 511 -9.33 14.34 18.21
C ASP A 511 -9.16 15.31 19.40
N SER A 512 -9.48 14.86 20.62
CA SER A 512 -9.25 15.65 21.84
C SER A 512 -7.77 15.92 22.12
N GLN A 513 -6.90 14.91 22.01
CA GLN A 513 -5.46 15.08 22.24
C GLN A 513 -4.79 15.90 21.13
N LEU A 514 -5.24 15.77 19.87
CA LEU A 514 -4.79 16.61 18.76
C LEU A 514 -5.21 18.08 18.96
N SER A 515 -6.44 18.33 19.42
CA SER A 515 -6.91 19.67 19.78
C SER A 515 -6.03 20.30 20.86
N GLU A 516 -5.72 19.53 21.90
CA GLU A 516 -4.84 19.97 22.98
C GLU A 516 -3.42 20.22 22.46
N LEU A 517 -2.85 19.35 21.62
CA LEU A 517 -1.51 19.48 21.04
C LEU A 517 -1.38 20.74 20.15
N LEU A 518 -2.38 20.97 19.29
CA LEU A 518 -2.42 22.08 18.34
C LEU A 518 -2.90 23.39 18.95
N ASN A 519 -3.31 23.35 20.22
CA ASN A 519 -3.81 24.50 20.98
C ASN A 519 -5.04 25.15 20.33
N VAL A 520 -6.04 24.32 19.99
CA VAL A 520 -7.29 24.72 19.35
C VAL A 520 -8.48 24.06 20.02
N SER A 521 -9.67 24.66 19.86
CA SER A 521 -10.90 23.99 20.27
C SER A 521 -11.22 22.81 19.34
N PRO A 522 -12.02 21.81 19.79
CA PRO A 522 -12.47 20.72 18.92
C PRO A 522 -13.21 21.19 17.66
N GLU A 523 -13.87 22.36 17.70
CA GLU A 523 -14.55 22.96 16.54
C GLU A 523 -13.57 23.55 15.52
N GLU A 524 -12.41 24.03 15.97
CA GLU A 524 -11.35 24.60 15.13
C GLU A 524 -10.36 23.53 14.63
N LEU A 525 -10.36 22.35 15.25
CA LEU A 525 -9.45 21.25 14.93
C LEU A 525 -9.47 20.89 13.44
N PRO A 526 -10.64 20.68 12.78
CA PRO A 526 -10.68 20.34 11.36
C PRO A 526 -9.92 21.38 10.54
N ASN A 527 -10.31 22.66 10.62
CA ASN A 527 -9.68 23.75 9.87
C ASN A 527 -8.17 23.92 10.17
N THR A 528 -7.74 23.57 11.38
CA THR A 528 -6.32 23.60 11.73
C THR A 528 -5.57 22.43 11.08
N LEU A 529 -6.20 21.25 10.99
CA LEU A 529 -5.63 20.07 10.36
C LEU A 529 -5.64 20.12 8.83
N SER A 530 -6.58 20.81 8.15
CA SER A 530 -6.39 21.06 6.70
C SER A 530 -5.13 21.83 6.40
N LYS A 531 -4.72 22.73 7.31
CA LYS A 531 -3.54 23.54 7.10
C LYS A 531 -2.28 22.81 7.53
N PHE A 532 -2.27 22.19 8.71
CA PHE A 532 -1.02 21.70 9.31
C PHE A 532 -0.96 20.18 9.51
N GLY A 533 -2.05 19.47 9.22
CA GLY A 533 -2.17 18.07 9.56
C GLY A 533 -1.21 17.16 8.79
N GLN A 534 -0.92 17.47 7.51
CA GLN A 534 0.05 16.71 6.71
C GLN A 534 1.47 16.86 7.25
N GLU A 535 1.92 18.08 7.58
CA GLU A 535 3.21 18.28 8.23
C GLU A 535 3.26 17.54 9.58
N LEU A 536 2.19 17.61 10.36
CA LEU A 536 2.11 16.92 11.65
C LEU A 536 2.19 15.40 11.50
N ALA A 537 1.48 14.81 10.54
CA ALA A 537 1.51 13.39 10.23
C ALA A 537 2.91 12.94 9.78
N PHE A 538 3.56 13.74 8.92
CA PHE A 538 4.94 13.55 8.52
C PHE A 538 5.89 13.61 9.72
N ARG A 539 5.73 14.57 10.65
CA ARG A 539 6.59 14.65 11.84
C ARG A 539 6.45 13.44 12.74
N PHE A 540 5.23 12.98 12.98
CA PHE A 540 5.04 11.79 13.78
C PHE A 540 5.66 10.55 13.14
N SER A 541 5.71 10.48 11.81
CA SER A 541 6.27 9.31 11.14
C SER A 541 7.78 9.29 11.04
N THR A 542 8.40 10.46 10.95
CA THR A 542 9.86 10.57 10.86
C THR A 542 10.52 10.85 12.21
N ASN A 543 9.74 11.03 13.30
CA ASN A 543 10.25 11.28 14.64
C ASN A 543 9.61 10.30 15.64
N PRO A 544 10.28 9.16 15.91
CA PRO A 544 9.80 8.14 16.85
C PRO A 544 9.52 8.68 18.26
N ASP A 545 10.33 9.61 18.76
CA ASP A 545 10.15 10.20 20.09
C ASP A 545 8.84 10.98 20.18
N SER A 546 8.56 11.81 19.15
CA SER A 546 7.32 12.58 19.07
C SER A 546 6.10 11.67 18.97
N TYR A 547 6.17 10.61 18.16
CA TYR A 547 5.10 9.61 18.04
C TYR A 547 4.85 8.90 19.36
N LYS A 548 5.90 8.35 19.99
CA LYS A 548 5.79 7.65 21.28
C LYS A 548 5.22 8.55 22.37
N ALA A 549 5.70 9.79 22.47
CA ALA A 549 5.19 10.75 23.44
C ALA A 549 3.70 11.03 23.23
N PHE A 550 3.25 11.19 21.98
CA PHE A 550 1.84 11.41 21.67
C PHE A 550 0.98 10.15 21.88
N ALA A 551 1.42 8.98 21.42
CA ALA A 551 0.68 7.72 21.55
C ALA A 551 0.37 7.40 23.02
N LYS A 552 1.29 7.68 23.96
CA LYS A 552 1.07 7.54 25.41
C LYS A 552 -0.12 8.35 25.92
N THR A 553 -0.43 9.49 25.30
CA THR A 553 -1.56 10.35 25.71
C THR A 553 -2.92 9.75 25.36
N LEU A 554 -2.96 8.84 24.39
CA LEU A 554 -4.19 8.24 23.88
C LEU A 554 -4.69 7.09 24.78
N THR A 555 -3.85 6.57 25.68
CA THR A 555 -4.12 5.39 26.51
C THR A 555 -4.62 5.80 27.88
N SER A 556 -5.94 5.93 28.06
CA SER A 556 -6.51 6.23 29.38
C SER A 556 -6.65 4.97 30.23
N ASN A 557 -5.62 4.67 31.04
CA ASN A 557 -5.73 4.36 32.46
C ASN A 557 -4.33 4.48 33.06
N GLY A 558 -4.15 5.38 34.02
CA GLY A 558 -2.86 5.56 34.69
C GLY A 558 -2.40 4.28 35.36
N GLU A 559 -1.45 3.60 34.72
CA GLU A 559 -0.35 2.79 35.27
C GLU A 559 0.29 2.05 34.11
N VAL A 560 1.32 2.66 33.54
CA VAL A 560 2.35 1.88 32.84
C VAL A 560 3.19 1.26 33.95
N ILE A 561 2.98 -0.01 34.28
CA ILE A 561 3.99 -0.79 35.02
C ILE A 561 5.12 -1.09 34.02
N LEU A 562 5.92 -0.08 33.74
CA LEU A 562 7.33 -0.28 33.39
C LEU A 562 8.08 -0.16 34.71
N ASN A 563 8.95 -1.13 34.97
CA ASN A 563 9.75 -1.26 36.18
C ASN A 563 10.20 0.11 36.74
N SER A 564 9.73 0.41 37.95
CA SER A 564 10.20 1.45 38.88
C SER A 564 10.71 2.78 38.31
N GLU A 565 9.96 3.83 38.65
CA GLU A 565 10.25 5.27 38.58
C GLU A 565 9.64 6.03 37.39
N THR A 566 8.43 6.55 37.65
CA THR A 566 7.83 7.86 37.28
C THR A 566 6.42 7.72 36.66
N SER A 567 5.38 8.09 37.43
CA SER A 567 4.00 8.19 36.95
C SER A 567 3.81 9.51 36.18
N MET A 568 3.57 9.46 34.87
CA MET A 568 3.27 10.63 34.04
C MET A 568 1.76 10.86 33.87
N THR A 569 1.32 12.13 33.87
CA THR A 569 -0.06 12.50 33.51
C THR A 569 -0.20 12.78 32.01
N ASN A 570 -1.41 12.72 31.42
CA ASN A 570 -1.65 13.03 30.00
C ASN A 570 -1.12 14.43 29.60
N LEU A 571 -1.25 15.42 30.50
CA LEU A 571 -0.72 16.77 30.33
C LEU A 571 0.82 16.82 30.25
N ASP A 572 1.51 15.89 30.90
CA ASP A 572 2.97 15.77 30.82
C ASP A 572 3.40 15.15 29.48
N GLY A 573 2.63 14.17 28.98
CA GLY A 573 2.84 13.56 27.66
C GLY A 573 2.67 14.54 26.49
N ILE A 574 1.64 15.40 26.52
CA ILE A 574 1.49 16.44 25.48
C ILE A 574 2.61 17.48 25.55
N LYS A 575 3.06 17.87 26.74
CA LYS A 575 4.21 18.79 26.89
C LYS A 575 5.51 18.18 26.36
N GLU A 576 5.75 16.91 26.64
CA GLU A 576 6.90 16.16 26.11
C GLU A 576 6.84 16.07 24.58
N CYS A 577 5.68 15.68 24.04
CA CYS A 577 5.44 15.62 22.59
C CYS A 577 5.68 16.98 21.92
N ARG A 578 5.11 18.07 22.46
CA ARG A 578 5.36 19.44 21.97
C ARG A 578 6.84 19.79 22.00
N SER A 579 7.53 19.47 23.10
CA SER A 579 8.95 19.78 23.25
C SER A 579 9.80 19.02 22.24
N SER A 580 9.49 17.75 21.97
CA SER A 580 10.15 16.94 20.94
C SER A 580 9.92 17.52 19.54
N LEU A 581 8.67 17.81 19.20
CA LEU A 581 8.25 18.38 17.92
C LEU A 581 8.89 19.77 17.63
N LEU A 582 9.00 20.63 18.64
CA LEU A 582 9.54 21.99 18.50
C LEU A 582 11.07 22.06 18.40
N SER A 583 11.78 20.94 18.51
CA SER A 583 13.20 20.97 18.89
C SER A 583 14.23 21.16 17.78
N LYS A 584 13.92 21.14 16.46
CA LYS A 584 14.84 21.68 15.41
C LYS A 584 14.35 21.84 13.96
N ASP A 585 13.40 21.05 13.45
CA ASP A 585 13.13 21.04 11.99
C ASP A 585 11.69 21.36 11.56
N MET A 586 10.80 21.71 12.48
CA MET A 586 9.40 22.09 12.19
C MET A 586 9.27 23.45 11.49
N SER A 587 8.27 23.60 10.61
CA SER A 587 7.94 24.89 10.00
C SER A 587 7.62 25.95 11.05
N ARG A 588 7.92 27.21 10.74
CA ARG A 588 7.56 28.38 11.54
C ARG A 588 6.05 28.51 11.68
N GLN A 589 5.29 28.14 10.64
CA GLN A 589 3.84 28.24 10.68
C GLN A 589 3.24 27.27 11.71
N LEU A 590 3.60 25.97 11.67
CA LEU A 590 3.15 24.99 12.65
C LEU A 590 3.72 25.27 14.05
N THR A 591 4.98 25.68 14.13
CA THR A 591 5.60 26.15 15.39
C THR A 591 4.77 27.26 16.03
N LYS A 592 4.36 28.27 15.25
CA LYS A 592 3.55 29.39 15.72
C LYS A 592 2.16 28.94 16.16
N GLN A 593 1.54 27.98 15.45
CA GLN A 593 0.25 27.41 15.81
C GLN A 593 0.32 26.70 17.17
N MET A 594 1.30 25.82 17.37
CA MET A 594 1.47 25.07 18.62
C MET A 594 1.92 25.94 19.80
N SER A 595 2.53 27.10 19.53
CA SER A 595 3.01 28.03 20.57
C SER A 595 1.99 29.11 20.98
N LYS A 596 0.77 29.09 20.44
CA LYS A 596 -0.28 30.03 20.86
C LYS A 596 -0.57 29.83 22.35
N GLN A 597 -0.69 30.93 23.10
CA GLN A 597 -1.26 30.87 24.46
C GLN A 597 -2.78 30.79 24.34
N VAL A 598 -3.42 29.86 25.06
CA VAL A 598 -4.88 29.87 25.24
C VAL A 598 -5.23 31.12 26.08
N PHE A 599 -6.09 31.99 25.56
CA PHE A 599 -6.62 33.13 26.31
C PHE A 599 -7.77 32.72 27.22
#